data_AF-A0A936MJ77-F1
#
_entry.id   AF-A0A936MJ77-F1
#
_cell.length_a   1.000
_cell.length_b   1.000
_cell.length_c   1.000
_cell.angle_alpha   90.00
_cell.angle_beta   90.00
_cell.angle_gamma   90.00
#
_symmetry.space_group_name_H-M   'P 1'
#
loop_
_entity.id
_entity.type
_entity.pdbx_description
1 polymer ?
#
loop_
_entity_poly.entity_id
_entity_poly.type
_entity_poly.pdbx_seq_one_letter_code
_entity_poly.pdbx_strand_id
1 'polypeptide(L)'
;MKFRPAIGESDFRKVRENGAGYVDKSSFISDVLYDMSSALLFPRPRRFGKTINISMLGYFLRKTDEDLSHLFEGLAVTRNPQAMKHFQKYPTISVTFKDVKANMFEGAIAGIRDQIVAAFDLYRHLLDDPSFSPTMARRFRSVLDGTVTTDELQYSFKWLSHALHEHYKTPVVILVDEYDTPIQSGYMHGYFDDIVLFFRNFFSAALKDNVALFKGVLTGILRVSKENMFSGLNNVRVHSILSPRYATHFGFTDEEVANIIDAGRLDEVRAWYNGYLFGGHVIYNPWSILCYIEEGVLKPYWVNTGSSDLIEQLATKQGLGLSEKSSALLHGENIEVPLDDNVVLRDIEKRSNALWNFLAFSGYLKVAKSELNEGRLTGWLCIPNNEIRLVYEDMFRNWLDKIDPEQYLTNDLVKALLTGETGAIQKLLEKILLTAMSFQDPAGKQPEKLYHGFVLGMLVHIESQYEVRSNRESGYGRADVLMRPKTAGRPGVVMELKVRSEDENPEDVLVEAARQIRERQYAAELLAAGASPVHEYAMAFDGKKVWVRRVDELIT
;
A
#
# COMPACT_ATOMS: atom_id res chain seq x y z
N MET A 1 -11.04 20.67 24.50
CA MET A 1 -11.63 19.32 24.67
C MET A 1 -10.66 18.34 24.02
N LYS A 2 -10.33 17.20 24.66
CA LYS A 2 -9.38 16.22 24.10
C LYS A 2 -10.03 15.54 22.86
N PHE A 3 -9.32 15.47 21.73
CA PHE A 3 -9.80 14.79 20.52
C PHE A 3 -10.08 13.30 20.84
N ARG A 4 -11.29 12.81 20.58
CA ARG A 4 -11.70 11.42 20.85
C ARG A 4 -11.97 10.69 19.53
N PRO A 5 -11.06 9.82 19.04
CA PRO A 5 -11.20 9.21 17.73
C PRO A 5 -12.35 8.20 17.68
N ALA A 6 -13.03 8.08 16.54
CA ALA A 6 -13.96 6.98 16.27
C ALA A 6 -13.23 5.87 15.48
N ILE A 7 -12.60 4.94 16.20
CA ILE A 7 -11.85 3.85 15.56
C ILE A 7 -12.79 2.89 14.86
N GLY A 8 -12.51 2.59 13.58
CA GLY A 8 -13.28 1.63 12.79
C GLY A 8 -14.60 2.16 12.24
N GLU A 9 -15.06 3.34 12.67
CA GLU A 9 -16.26 3.95 12.13
C GLU A 9 -15.95 4.68 10.82
N SER A 10 -16.74 4.38 9.80
CA SER A 10 -16.60 4.95 8.45
C SER A 10 -17.86 5.65 7.98
N ASP A 11 -18.94 5.58 8.74
CA ASP A 11 -20.16 6.34 8.50
C ASP A 11 -20.03 7.75 9.09
N PHE A 12 -20.07 8.76 8.21
CA PHE A 12 -19.92 10.16 8.60
C PHE A 12 -21.00 10.60 9.59
N ARG A 13 -22.25 10.17 9.41
CA ARG A 13 -23.36 10.53 10.30
C ARG A 13 -23.09 10.03 11.72
N LYS A 14 -22.71 8.77 11.88
CA LYS A 14 -22.38 8.20 13.20
C LYS A 14 -21.22 8.94 13.88
N VAL A 15 -20.18 9.31 13.14
CA VAL A 15 -19.04 10.07 13.70
C VAL A 15 -19.53 11.43 14.25
N ARG A 16 -20.41 12.11 13.52
CA ARG A 16 -20.94 13.43 13.92
C ARG A 16 -21.94 13.33 15.07
N GLU A 17 -22.90 12.43 15.00
CA GLU A 17 -23.95 12.25 16.03
C GLU A 17 -23.38 11.77 17.37
N ASN A 18 -22.33 10.94 17.35
CA ASN A 18 -21.65 10.48 18.57
C ASN A 18 -20.72 11.55 19.18
N GLY A 19 -20.58 12.71 18.56
CA GLY A 19 -19.68 13.78 19.02
C GLY A 19 -18.21 13.37 19.04
N ALA A 20 -17.81 12.43 18.16
CA ALA A 20 -16.43 11.99 18.04
C ALA A 20 -15.56 13.08 17.39
N GLY A 21 -14.26 13.02 17.68
CA GLY A 21 -13.24 13.85 17.03
C GLY A 21 -13.24 13.60 15.52
N TYR A 22 -13.40 14.68 14.76
CA TYR A 22 -13.46 14.65 13.30
C TYR A 22 -12.52 15.71 12.73
N VAL A 23 -11.60 15.29 11.85
CA VAL A 23 -10.77 16.21 11.07
C VAL A 23 -11.57 16.61 9.83
N ASP A 24 -11.87 17.90 9.69
CA ASP A 24 -12.77 18.40 8.66
C ASP A 24 -12.19 18.28 7.25
N LYS A 25 -12.79 17.41 6.43
CA LYS A 25 -12.48 17.24 5.00
C LYS A 25 -13.63 17.69 4.09
N SER A 26 -14.60 18.45 4.61
CA SER A 26 -15.83 18.79 3.89
C SER A 26 -15.62 19.69 2.67
N SER A 27 -14.48 20.39 2.56
CA SER A 27 -14.07 21.06 1.32
C SER A 27 -14.02 20.11 0.11
N PHE A 28 -13.81 18.81 0.33
CA PHE A 28 -13.92 17.77 -0.69
C PHE A 28 -15.23 17.86 -1.48
N ILE A 29 -16.36 18.12 -0.81
CA ILE A 29 -17.67 18.25 -1.45
C ILE A 29 -17.67 19.39 -2.46
N SER A 30 -17.12 20.54 -2.05
CA SER A 30 -17.04 21.72 -2.92
C SER A 30 -16.22 21.42 -4.17
N ASP A 31 -15.05 20.81 -4.00
CA ASP A 31 -14.15 20.52 -5.11
C ASP A 31 -14.74 19.50 -6.09
N VAL A 32 -15.46 18.49 -5.59
CA VAL A 32 -16.21 17.51 -6.39
C VAL A 32 -17.32 18.19 -7.21
N LEU A 33 -18.07 19.10 -6.59
CA LEU A 33 -19.15 19.84 -7.27
C LEU A 33 -18.61 20.79 -8.35
N TYR A 34 -17.43 21.38 -8.14
CA TYR A 34 -16.76 22.25 -9.10
C TYR A 34 -16.00 21.49 -10.20
N ASP A 35 -15.80 20.18 -10.07
CA ASP A 35 -15.24 19.39 -11.17
C ASP A 35 -16.25 19.24 -12.31
N MET A 36 -15.88 19.68 -13.51
CA MET A 36 -16.74 19.60 -14.68
C MET A 36 -16.89 18.17 -15.21
N SER A 37 -16.00 17.24 -14.82
CA SER A 37 -16.12 15.84 -15.20
C SER A 37 -17.33 15.19 -14.52
N SER A 38 -18.16 14.48 -15.29
CA SER A 38 -19.35 13.80 -14.75
C SER A 38 -18.99 12.57 -13.93
N ALA A 39 -17.82 11.95 -14.15
CA ALA A 39 -17.34 10.82 -13.37
C ALA A 39 -15.91 11.06 -12.86
N LEU A 40 -15.70 10.85 -11.56
CA LEU A 40 -14.43 11.03 -10.86
C LEU A 40 -14.00 9.71 -10.21
N LEU A 41 -12.72 9.39 -10.31
CA LEU A 41 -12.10 8.28 -9.61
C LEU A 41 -10.98 8.81 -8.70
N PHE A 42 -11.01 8.40 -7.44
CA PHE A 42 -10.01 8.73 -6.42
C PHE A 42 -9.28 7.47 -5.94
N PRO A 43 -8.21 7.03 -6.63
CA PRO A 43 -7.34 5.96 -6.15
C PRO A 43 -6.53 6.46 -4.96
N ARG A 44 -6.70 5.85 -3.80
CA ARG A 44 -5.91 6.14 -2.58
C ARG A 44 -5.57 4.86 -1.84
N PRO A 45 -4.44 4.81 -1.13
CA PRO A 45 -4.11 3.68 -0.28
C PRO A 45 -5.24 3.35 0.73
N ARG A 46 -5.24 2.11 1.23
CA ARG A 46 -6.22 1.69 2.25
C ARG A 46 -6.09 2.53 3.51
N ARG A 47 -7.22 2.78 4.17
CA ARG A 47 -7.31 3.54 5.44
C ARG A 47 -7.00 5.05 5.35
N PHE A 48 -6.92 5.64 4.15
CA PHE A 48 -6.78 7.10 3.95
C PHE A 48 -8.10 7.89 3.95
N GLY A 49 -9.16 7.36 4.56
CA GLY A 49 -10.45 8.06 4.70
C GLY A 49 -11.34 8.05 3.45
N LYS A 50 -11.15 7.11 2.51
CA LYS A 50 -12.00 6.98 1.31
C LYS A 50 -13.49 6.82 1.66
N THR A 51 -13.83 5.81 2.46
CA THR A 51 -15.21 5.46 2.81
C THR A 51 -15.92 6.57 3.57
N ILE A 52 -15.26 7.22 4.56
CA ILE A 52 -15.87 8.32 5.31
C ILE A 52 -16.11 9.55 4.44
N ASN A 53 -15.23 9.85 3.48
CA ASN A 53 -15.44 10.94 2.53
C ASN A 53 -16.61 10.64 1.57
N ILE A 54 -16.74 9.39 1.11
CA ILE A 54 -17.87 8.96 0.28
C ILE A 54 -19.18 9.01 1.07
N SER A 55 -19.18 8.55 2.32
CA SER A 55 -20.32 8.64 3.23
C SER A 55 -20.74 10.10 3.46
N MET A 56 -19.78 10.98 3.76
CA MET A 56 -20.00 12.42 3.92
C MET A 56 -20.61 13.05 2.66
N LEU A 57 -20.05 12.78 1.48
CA LEU A 57 -20.58 13.25 0.20
C LEU A 57 -22.00 12.75 -0.05
N GLY A 58 -22.27 11.48 0.30
CA GLY A 58 -23.58 10.86 0.24
C GLY A 58 -24.60 11.59 1.10
N TYR A 59 -24.31 11.82 2.39
CA TYR A 59 -25.21 12.56 3.28
C TYR A 59 -25.42 14.01 2.84
N PHE A 60 -24.40 14.66 2.26
CA PHE A 60 -24.54 16.03 1.77
C PHE A 60 -25.47 16.13 0.56
N LEU A 61 -25.37 15.21 -0.41
CA LEU A 61 -26.09 15.30 -1.68
C LEU A 61 -27.45 14.61 -1.68
N ARG A 62 -27.62 13.58 -0.85
CA ARG A 62 -28.79 12.70 -0.88
C ARG A 62 -30.07 13.45 -0.54
N LYS A 63 -31.02 13.41 -1.47
CA LYS A 63 -32.40 13.80 -1.25
C LYS A 63 -33.04 12.86 -0.24
N THR A 64 -33.55 13.42 0.85
CA THR A 64 -34.30 12.74 1.90
C THR A 64 -35.24 13.76 2.56
N ASP A 65 -36.27 13.29 3.25
CA ASP A 65 -37.22 14.14 3.98
C ASP A 65 -36.67 14.57 5.35
N GLU A 66 -35.63 13.88 5.84
CA GLU A 66 -34.92 14.23 7.08
C GLU A 66 -33.99 15.44 6.87
N ASP A 67 -34.00 16.41 7.79
CA ASP A 67 -33.03 17.51 7.79
C ASP A 67 -31.66 17.06 8.34
N LEU A 68 -30.66 17.02 7.47
CA LEU A 68 -29.29 16.60 7.81
C LEU A 68 -28.34 17.76 8.11
N SER A 69 -28.84 19.00 8.21
CA SER A 69 -28.00 20.21 8.38
C SER A 69 -27.09 20.12 9.60
N HIS A 70 -27.58 19.50 10.68
CA HIS A 70 -26.86 19.30 11.93
C HIS A 70 -25.55 18.49 11.76
N LEU A 71 -25.47 17.59 10.76
CA LEU A 71 -24.25 16.81 10.52
C LEU A 71 -23.09 17.68 10.03
N PHE A 72 -23.40 18.78 9.34
CA PHE A 72 -22.42 19.65 8.69
C PHE A 72 -22.11 20.93 9.46
N GLU A 73 -22.76 21.14 10.61
CA GLU A 73 -22.54 22.33 11.43
C GLU A 73 -21.06 22.52 11.79
N GLY A 74 -20.56 23.74 11.56
CA GLY A 74 -19.17 24.12 11.82
C GLY A 74 -18.15 23.65 10.76
N LEU A 75 -18.56 22.85 9.77
CA LEU A 75 -17.66 22.34 8.73
C LEU A 75 -17.46 23.34 7.58
N ALA A 76 -16.30 23.29 6.93
CA ALA A 76 -15.88 24.20 5.86
C ALA A 76 -16.88 24.29 4.69
N VAL A 77 -17.55 23.20 4.32
CA VAL A 77 -18.54 23.19 3.22
C VAL A 77 -19.71 24.16 3.45
N THR A 78 -20.12 24.37 4.71
CA THR A 78 -21.23 25.27 5.05
C THR A 78 -20.90 26.73 4.78
N ARG A 79 -19.61 27.07 4.70
CA ARG A 79 -19.13 28.41 4.36
C ARG A 79 -19.09 28.67 2.86
N ASN A 80 -19.44 27.69 2.03
CA ASN A 80 -19.48 27.81 0.57
C ASN A 80 -20.95 27.86 0.07
N PRO A 81 -21.47 29.06 -0.25
CA PRO A 81 -22.87 29.21 -0.67
C PRO A 81 -23.21 28.49 -1.97
N GLN A 82 -22.25 28.27 -2.88
CA GLN A 82 -22.51 27.55 -4.12
C GLN A 82 -22.65 26.05 -3.85
N ALA A 83 -21.79 25.47 -3.00
CA ALA A 83 -21.92 24.07 -2.59
C ALA A 83 -23.26 23.83 -1.87
N MET A 84 -23.68 24.75 -1.00
CA MET A 84 -24.95 24.62 -0.26
C MET A 84 -26.20 24.56 -1.16
N LYS A 85 -26.16 25.05 -2.41
CA LYS A 85 -27.25 24.87 -3.38
C LYS A 85 -27.48 23.42 -3.82
N HIS A 86 -26.52 22.54 -3.52
CA HIS A 86 -26.55 21.12 -3.83
C HIS A 86 -26.94 20.25 -2.62
N PHE A 87 -27.10 20.86 -1.45
CA PHE A 87 -27.43 20.15 -0.22
C PHE A 87 -28.79 19.44 -0.34
N GLN A 88 -28.79 18.13 -0.04
CA GLN A 88 -29.94 17.21 -0.06
C GLN A 88 -30.82 17.28 -1.32
N LYS A 89 -30.21 17.51 -2.49
CA LYS A 89 -30.95 17.79 -3.72
C LYS A 89 -31.15 16.58 -4.63
N TYR A 90 -30.28 15.56 -4.54
CA TYR A 90 -30.16 14.54 -5.56
C TYR A 90 -30.52 13.13 -5.06
N PRO A 91 -31.34 12.36 -5.80
CA PRO A 91 -31.41 10.92 -5.60
C PRO A 91 -30.00 10.34 -5.73
N THR A 92 -29.62 9.47 -4.80
CA THR A 92 -28.23 9.03 -4.66
C THR A 92 -28.16 7.51 -4.57
N ILE A 93 -27.56 6.88 -5.57
CA ILE A 93 -27.21 5.46 -5.55
C ILE A 93 -25.85 5.34 -4.86
N SER A 94 -25.77 4.62 -3.75
CA SER A 94 -24.53 4.43 -3.01
C SER A 94 -24.30 2.96 -2.75
N VAL A 95 -23.13 2.46 -3.12
CA VAL A 95 -22.74 1.05 -3.00
C VAL A 95 -21.29 0.95 -2.54
N THR A 96 -20.97 -0.10 -1.79
CA THR A 96 -19.59 -0.50 -1.51
C THR A 96 -19.39 -1.95 -1.96
N PHE A 97 -18.25 -2.23 -2.58
CA PHE A 97 -17.86 -3.60 -2.95
C PHE A 97 -16.77 -4.18 -2.03
N LYS A 98 -16.52 -3.54 -0.88
CA LYS A 98 -15.48 -3.92 0.10
C LYS A 98 -15.57 -5.38 0.59
N ASP A 99 -16.79 -5.92 0.66
CA ASP A 99 -17.06 -7.26 1.19
C ASP A 99 -17.18 -8.33 0.09
N VAL A 100 -17.05 -7.95 -1.18
CA VAL A 100 -17.10 -8.89 -2.31
C VAL A 100 -15.71 -9.51 -2.50
N LYS A 101 -15.40 -10.48 -1.65
CA LYS A 101 -14.15 -11.25 -1.65
C LYS A 101 -14.46 -12.73 -1.93
N ALA A 102 -14.60 -13.07 -3.20
CA ALA A 102 -14.92 -14.44 -3.61
C ALA A 102 -13.70 -15.16 -4.20
N ASN A 103 -13.68 -16.49 -4.06
CA ASN A 103 -12.66 -17.35 -4.67
C ASN A 103 -13.03 -17.83 -6.09
N MET A 104 -14.23 -17.52 -6.57
CA MET A 104 -14.73 -17.87 -7.91
C MET A 104 -15.62 -16.75 -8.47
N PHE A 105 -15.71 -16.67 -9.81
CA PHE A 105 -16.43 -15.60 -10.50
C PHE A 105 -17.92 -15.54 -10.13
N GLU A 106 -18.59 -16.68 -10.06
CA GLU A 106 -20.01 -16.78 -9.72
C GLU A 106 -20.28 -16.24 -8.32
N GLY A 107 -19.37 -16.52 -7.37
CA GLY A 107 -19.43 -15.98 -6.02
C GLY A 107 -19.25 -14.46 -5.99
N ALA A 108 -18.35 -13.92 -6.83
CA ALA A 108 -18.17 -12.48 -6.96
C ALA A 108 -19.43 -11.80 -7.53
N ILE A 109 -20.05 -12.39 -8.55
CA ILE A 109 -21.30 -11.91 -9.14
C ILE A 109 -22.45 -11.98 -8.14
N ALA A 110 -22.55 -13.04 -7.33
CA ALA A 110 -23.55 -13.13 -6.26
C ALA A 110 -23.37 -12.00 -5.23
N GLY A 111 -22.16 -11.77 -4.75
CA GLY A 111 -21.88 -10.66 -3.83
C GLY A 111 -22.19 -9.28 -4.44
N ILE A 112 -21.85 -9.06 -5.72
CA ILE A 112 -22.21 -7.83 -6.45
C ILE A 112 -23.73 -7.69 -6.57
N ARG A 113 -24.44 -8.78 -6.87
CA ARG A 113 -25.91 -8.80 -6.94
C ARG A 113 -26.52 -8.37 -5.63
N ASP A 114 -26.04 -8.89 -4.50
CA ASP A 114 -26.56 -8.54 -3.17
C ASP A 114 -26.42 -7.03 -2.89
N GLN A 115 -25.27 -6.44 -3.25
CA GLN A 115 -25.07 -4.99 -3.11
C GLN A 115 -26.00 -4.17 -4.02
N ILE A 116 -26.24 -4.64 -5.24
CA ILE A 116 -27.17 -4.00 -6.18
C ILE A 116 -28.61 -4.12 -5.70
N VAL A 117 -29.03 -5.29 -5.21
CA VAL A 117 -30.35 -5.52 -4.62
C VAL A 117 -30.56 -4.55 -3.47
N ALA A 118 -29.62 -4.44 -2.54
CA ALA A 118 -29.70 -3.50 -1.43
C ALA A 118 -29.85 -2.04 -1.91
N ALA A 119 -29.16 -1.65 -2.98
CA ALA A 119 -29.29 -0.31 -3.55
C ALA A 119 -30.69 -0.06 -4.17
N PHE A 120 -31.29 -1.06 -4.81
CA PHE A 120 -32.67 -0.99 -5.31
C PHE A 120 -33.69 -0.98 -4.17
N ASP A 121 -33.42 -1.73 -3.09
CA ASP A 121 -34.31 -1.86 -1.93
C ASP A 121 -34.63 -0.52 -1.28
N LEU A 122 -33.62 0.36 -1.20
CA LEU A 122 -33.73 1.74 -0.70
C LEU A 122 -34.77 2.59 -1.45
N TYR A 123 -35.15 2.17 -2.66
CA TYR A 123 -36.10 2.85 -3.53
C TYR A 123 -37.30 1.94 -3.88
N ARG A 124 -37.58 0.90 -3.08
CA ARG A 124 -38.70 -0.02 -3.30
C ARG A 124 -40.04 0.71 -3.43
N HIS A 125 -40.23 1.83 -2.71
CA HIS A 125 -41.44 2.65 -2.74
C HIS A 125 -41.79 3.20 -4.13
N LEU A 126 -40.83 3.26 -5.06
CA LEU A 126 -41.11 3.63 -6.45
C LEU A 126 -42.09 2.66 -7.14
N LEU A 127 -42.17 1.41 -6.68
CA LEU A 127 -43.11 0.42 -7.20
C LEU A 127 -44.57 0.73 -6.83
N ASP A 128 -44.78 1.58 -5.83
CA ASP A 128 -46.11 2.00 -5.37
C ASP A 128 -46.61 3.24 -6.14
N ASP A 129 -45.73 3.91 -6.90
CA ASP A 129 -46.09 5.05 -7.75
C ASP A 129 -46.83 4.59 -9.01
N PRO A 130 -48.11 4.96 -9.20
CA PRO A 130 -48.90 4.57 -10.37
C PRO A 130 -48.34 5.09 -11.69
N SER A 131 -47.52 6.15 -11.66
CA SER A 131 -46.86 6.72 -12.84
C SER A 131 -45.57 5.99 -13.21
N PHE A 132 -45.11 5.04 -12.39
CA PHE A 132 -43.91 4.27 -12.66
C PHE A 132 -44.11 3.33 -13.85
N SER A 133 -43.23 3.44 -14.84
CA SER A 133 -43.32 2.69 -16.09
C SER A 133 -43.48 1.18 -15.82
N PRO A 134 -44.52 0.50 -16.37
CA PRO A 134 -44.73 -0.94 -16.15
C PRO A 134 -43.53 -1.81 -16.57
N THR A 135 -42.83 -1.39 -17.63
CA THR A 135 -41.61 -2.05 -18.10
C THR A 135 -40.46 -1.87 -17.11
N MET A 136 -40.30 -0.67 -16.56
CA MET A 136 -39.29 -0.39 -15.54
C MET A 136 -39.61 -1.12 -14.24
N ALA A 137 -40.89 -1.14 -13.82
CA ALA A 137 -41.36 -1.87 -12.65
C ALA A 137 -41.02 -3.36 -12.74
N ARG A 138 -41.15 -3.98 -13.92
CA ARG A 138 -40.76 -5.37 -14.13
C ARG A 138 -39.27 -5.59 -13.90
N ARG A 139 -38.41 -4.74 -14.48
CA ARG A 139 -36.95 -4.80 -14.31
C ARG A 139 -36.54 -4.55 -12.85
N PHE A 140 -37.21 -3.60 -12.21
CA PHE A 140 -36.96 -3.27 -10.82
C PHE A 140 -37.27 -4.47 -9.91
N ARG A 141 -38.43 -5.12 -10.10
CA ARG A 141 -38.79 -6.36 -9.39
C ARG A 141 -37.81 -7.50 -9.67
N SER A 142 -37.44 -7.73 -10.93
CA SER A 142 -36.48 -8.81 -11.24
C SER A 142 -35.12 -8.62 -10.57
N VAL A 143 -34.66 -7.37 -10.41
CA VAL A 143 -33.46 -7.07 -9.64
C VAL A 143 -33.69 -7.39 -8.17
N LEU A 144 -34.76 -6.87 -7.53
CA LEU A 144 -35.08 -7.15 -6.13
C LEU A 144 -35.23 -8.65 -5.83
N ASP A 145 -35.82 -9.40 -6.75
CA ASP A 145 -36.02 -10.85 -6.62
C ASP A 145 -34.72 -11.65 -6.88
N GLY A 146 -33.64 -10.99 -7.29
CA GLY A 146 -32.36 -11.64 -7.60
C GLY A 146 -32.37 -12.53 -8.84
N THR A 147 -33.37 -12.37 -9.72
CA THR A 147 -33.61 -13.24 -10.89
C THR A 147 -32.92 -12.75 -12.16
N VAL A 148 -32.34 -11.55 -12.15
CA VAL A 148 -31.59 -11.01 -13.29
C VAL A 148 -30.35 -11.84 -13.62
N THR A 149 -30.12 -12.03 -14.91
CA THR A 149 -28.91 -12.65 -15.44
C THR A 149 -27.68 -11.76 -15.19
N THR A 150 -26.47 -12.33 -15.31
CA THR A 150 -25.21 -11.57 -15.19
C THR A 150 -25.12 -10.45 -16.24
N ASP A 151 -25.65 -10.67 -17.44
CA ASP A 151 -25.68 -9.66 -18.51
C ASP A 151 -26.65 -8.52 -18.20
N GLU A 152 -27.82 -8.83 -17.67
CA GLU A 152 -28.80 -7.83 -17.21
C GLU A 152 -28.28 -7.04 -16.01
N LEU A 153 -27.57 -7.70 -15.09
CA LEU A 153 -27.01 -7.07 -13.89
C LEU A 153 -26.05 -5.92 -14.25
N GLN A 154 -25.34 -6.01 -15.38
CA GLN A 154 -24.46 -4.95 -15.89
C GLN A 154 -25.23 -3.63 -16.16
N TYR A 155 -26.54 -3.68 -16.42
CA TYR A 155 -27.35 -2.48 -16.70
C TYR A 155 -28.13 -1.95 -15.49
N SER A 156 -28.04 -2.61 -14.34
CA SER A 156 -28.85 -2.32 -13.16
C SER A 156 -28.74 -0.86 -12.69
N PHE A 157 -27.54 -0.28 -12.63
CA PHE A 157 -27.37 1.12 -12.22
C PHE A 157 -27.88 2.13 -13.24
N LYS A 158 -27.85 1.78 -14.53
CA LYS A 158 -28.51 2.57 -15.57
C LYS A 158 -30.03 2.55 -15.37
N TRP A 159 -30.60 1.38 -15.10
CA TRP A 159 -32.03 1.26 -14.83
C TRP A 159 -32.47 2.03 -13.58
N LEU A 160 -31.73 1.88 -12.48
CA LEU A 160 -32.03 2.59 -11.23
C LEU A 160 -31.89 4.11 -11.40
N SER A 161 -30.81 4.59 -12.03
CA SER A 161 -30.65 6.03 -12.25
C SER A 161 -31.73 6.62 -13.15
N HIS A 162 -32.16 5.90 -14.19
CA HIS A 162 -33.29 6.33 -15.01
C HIS A 162 -34.60 6.37 -14.21
N ALA A 163 -34.90 5.32 -13.44
CA ALA A 163 -36.08 5.26 -12.58
C ALA A 163 -36.14 6.43 -11.59
N LEU A 164 -35.00 6.73 -10.94
CA LEU A 164 -34.89 7.84 -10.01
C LEU A 164 -35.04 9.19 -10.69
N HIS A 165 -34.41 9.38 -11.85
CA HIS A 165 -34.52 10.63 -12.61
C HIS A 165 -35.97 10.85 -13.09
N GLU A 166 -36.65 9.81 -13.56
CA GLU A 166 -38.05 9.88 -13.98
C GLU A 166 -38.99 10.23 -12.82
N HIS A 167 -38.79 9.65 -11.64
CA HIS A 167 -39.65 9.91 -10.49
C HIS A 167 -39.37 11.29 -9.87
N TYR A 168 -38.11 11.60 -9.54
CA TYR A 168 -37.75 12.82 -8.82
C TYR A 168 -37.57 14.06 -9.71
N LYS A 169 -37.53 13.90 -11.04
CA LYS A 169 -37.29 14.97 -12.02
C LYS A 169 -35.99 15.75 -11.77
N THR A 170 -35.01 15.10 -11.16
CA THR A 170 -33.69 15.62 -10.84
C THR A 170 -32.62 14.60 -11.23
N PRO A 171 -31.45 15.04 -11.70
CA PRO A 171 -30.37 14.12 -12.06
C PRO A 171 -29.83 13.39 -10.81
N VAL A 172 -29.15 12.27 -11.02
CA VAL A 172 -28.80 11.27 -10.01
C VAL A 172 -27.31 11.28 -9.70
N VAL A 173 -26.97 11.07 -8.44
CA VAL A 173 -25.59 10.86 -8.00
C VAL A 173 -25.32 9.36 -7.85
N ILE A 174 -24.18 8.89 -8.35
CA ILE A 174 -23.74 7.50 -8.19
C ILE A 174 -22.42 7.49 -7.41
N LEU A 175 -22.42 6.87 -6.23
CA LEU A 175 -21.27 6.74 -5.35
C LEU A 175 -20.88 5.26 -5.24
N VAL A 176 -19.63 4.93 -5.55
CA VAL A 176 -19.12 3.56 -5.55
C VAL A 176 -17.83 3.49 -4.76
N ASP A 177 -17.88 2.84 -3.60
CA ASP A 177 -16.71 2.64 -2.75
C ASP A 177 -16.08 1.26 -2.96
N GLU A 178 -14.74 1.23 -2.89
CA GLU A 178 -13.89 0.05 -3.07
C GLU A 178 -14.24 -0.80 -4.29
N TYR A 179 -14.40 -0.15 -5.45
CA TYR A 179 -14.81 -0.83 -6.69
C TYR A 179 -13.83 -1.92 -7.14
N ASP A 180 -12.57 -1.83 -6.72
CA ASP A 180 -11.48 -2.70 -7.14
C ASP A 180 -11.30 -3.95 -6.25
N THR A 181 -12.02 -4.08 -5.15
CA THR A 181 -11.95 -5.25 -4.26
C THR A 181 -12.30 -6.58 -4.96
N PRO A 182 -13.39 -6.69 -5.75
CA PRO A 182 -13.67 -7.93 -6.49
C PRO A 182 -12.62 -8.18 -7.59
N ILE A 183 -12.03 -7.13 -8.16
CA ILE A 183 -10.99 -7.24 -9.19
C ILE A 183 -9.70 -7.81 -8.59
N GLN A 184 -9.32 -7.35 -7.39
CA GLN A 184 -8.20 -7.91 -6.63
C GLN A 184 -8.45 -9.39 -6.31
N SER A 185 -9.66 -9.74 -5.88
CA SER A 185 -10.04 -11.13 -5.62
C SER A 185 -9.98 -11.99 -6.89
N GLY A 186 -10.39 -11.44 -8.03
CA GLY A 186 -10.27 -12.11 -9.34
C GLY A 186 -8.84 -12.35 -9.78
N TYR A 187 -7.92 -11.43 -9.46
CA TYR A 187 -6.50 -11.64 -9.69
C TYR A 187 -5.94 -12.79 -8.84
N MET A 188 -6.29 -12.82 -7.55
CA MET A 188 -5.79 -13.82 -6.61
C MET A 188 -6.29 -15.23 -6.90
N HIS A 189 -7.50 -15.37 -7.45
CA HIS A 189 -8.16 -16.66 -7.64
C HIS A 189 -8.43 -17.02 -9.12
N GLY A 190 -7.85 -16.27 -10.06
CA GLY A 190 -7.83 -16.67 -11.48
C GLY A 190 -9.06 -16.32 -12.32
N TYR A 191 -9.92 -15.38 -11.89
CA TYR A 191 -11.08 -14.89 -12.65
C TYR A 191 -11.00 -13.39 -13.02
N PHE A 192 -9.78 -12.84 -13.09
CA PHE A 192 -9.52 -11.42 -13.32
C PHE A 192 -10.15 -10.87 -14.62
N ASP A 193 -10.03 -11.60 -15.74
CA ASP A 193 -10.50 -11.11 -17.04
C ASP A 193 -12.03 -10.99 -17.08
N ASP A 194 -12.74 -11.96 -16.50
CA ASP A 194 -14.20 -11.98 -16.44
C ASP A 194 -14.76 -10.85 -15.58
N ILE A 195 -14.18 -10.61 -14.40
CA ILE A 195 -14.65 -9.55 -13.49
C ILE A 195 -14.35 -8.15 -14.03
N VAL A 196 -13.21 -7.97 -14.71
CA VAL A 196 -12.89 -6.70 -15.36
C VAL A 196 -13.82 -6.43 -16.54
N LEU A 197 -14.16 -7.45 -17.33
CA LEU A 197 -15.14 -7.34 -18.41
C LEU A 197 -16.52 -6.93 -17.88
N PHE A 198 -16.97 -7.56 -16.79
CA PHE A 198 -18.22 -7.20 -16.11
C PHE A 198 -18.21 -5.72 -15.69
N PHE A 199 -17.19 -5.27 -14.95
CA PHE A 199 -17.14 -3.89 -14.47
C PHE A 199 -16.98 -2.85 -15.58
N ARG A 200 -16.26 -3.18 -16.65
CA ARG A 200 -16.18 -2.32 -17.84
C ARG A 200 -17.58 -2.02 -18.37
N ASN A 201 -18.38 -3.05 -18.60
CA ASN A 201 -19.72 -2.91 -19.16
C ASN A 201 -20.65 -2.23 -18.15
N PHE A 202 -20.58 -2.63 -16.87
CA PHE A 202 -21.38 -2.07 -15.79
C PHE A 202 -21.17 -0.56 -15.63
N PHE A 203 -19.92 -0.12 -15.48
CA PHE A 203 -19.62 1.29 -15.33
C PHE A 203 -19.84 2.05 -16.63
N SER A 204 -19.58 1.46 -17.81
CA SER A 204 -19.90 2.10 -19.09
C SER A 204 -21.39 2.39 -19.20
N ALA A 205 -22.26 1.46 -18.81
CA ALA A 205 -23.70 1.66 -18.83
C ALA A 205 -24.16 2.72 -17.83
N ALA A 206 -23.56 2.77 -16.64
CA ALA A 206 -23.97 3.66 -15.56
C ALA A 206 -23.41 5.08 -15.67
N LEU A 207 -22.20 5.25 -16.19
CA LEU A 207 -21.43 6.50 -16.06
C LEU A 207 -21.19 7.23 -17.39
N LYS A 208 -21.23 6.53 -18.52
CA LYS A 208 -20.98 7.11 -19.84
C LYS A 208 -22.28 7.32 -20.59
N ASP A 209 -22.47 8.53 -21.12
CA ASP A 209 -23.66 8.93 -21.88
C ASP A 209 -24.99 8.67 -21.14
N ASN A 210 -24.94 8.54 -19.81
CA ASN A 210 -26.12 8.39 -18.96
C ASN A 210 -26.72 9.78 -18.71
N VAL A 211 -27.80 10.09 -19.43
CA VAL A 211 -28.52 11.37 -19.34
C VAL A 211 -29.11 11.64 -17.96
N ALA A 212 -29.32 10.61 -17.14
CA ALA A 212 -29.81 10.75 -15.78
C ALA A 212 -28.69 11.15 -14.79
N LEU A 213 -27.41 11.02 -15.15
CA LEU A 213 -26.28 11.22 -14.23
C LEU A 213 -25.97 12.71 -14.01
N PHE A 214 -25.94 13.13 -12.75
CA PHE A 214 -25.32 14.39 -12.33
C PHE A 214 -23.82 14.22 -12.08
N LYS A 215 -23.46 13.27 -11.20
CA LYS A 215 -22.08 13.04 -10.77
C LYS A 215 -21.89 11.58 -10.35
N GLY A 216 -20.85 10.95 -10.88
CA GLY A 216 -20.33 9.66 -10.45
C GLY A 216 -19.04 9.85 -9.67
N VAL A 217 -18.93 9.26 -8.47
CA VAL A 217 -17.69 9.25 -7.69
C VAL A 217 -17.33 7.84 -7.30
N LEU A 218 -16.12 7.43 -7.65
CA LEU A 218 -15.57 6.11 -7.41
C LEU A 218 -14.33 6.22 -6.53
N THR A 219 -14.16 5.27 -5.63
CA THR A 219 -12.97 5.11 -4.79
C THR A 219 -12.43 3.69 -4.88
N GLY A 220 -11.11 3.58 -4.83
CA GLY A 220 -10.38 2.31 -4.88
C GLY A 220 -8.93 2.53 -4.48
N ILE A 221 -8.10 1.51 -4.57
CA ILE A 221 -6.65 1.62 -4.34
C ILE A 221 -5.95 2.06 -5.62
N LEU A 222 -6.28 1.40 -6.74
CA LEU A 222 -5.62 1.61 -8.02
C LEU A 222 -6.58 2.00 -9.11
N ARG A 223 -6.02 2.61 -10.15
CA ARG A 223 -6.69 2.66 -11.45
C ARG A 223 -6.46 1.32 -12.15
N VAL A 224 -7.53 0.56 -12.36
CA VAL A 224 -7.48 -0.65 -13.19
C VAL A 224 -7.34 -0.20 -14.65
N SER A 225 -6.23 -0.51 -15.32
CA SER A 225 -5.77 0.08 -16.59
C SER A 225 -6.81 0.45 -17.66
N LYS A 226 -6.46 1.49 -18.42
CA LYS A 226 -7.14 2.00 -19.63
C LYS A 226 -7.29 0.93 -20.72
N GLU A 227 -6.45 -0.10 -20.78
CA GLU A 227 -6.57 -1.16 -21.81
C GLU A 227 -7.70 -2.14 -21.51
N ASN A 228 -8.09 -2.33 -20.24
CA ASN A 228 -9.05 -3.38 -19.85
C ASN A 228 -10.41 -2.84 -19.38
N MET A 229 -10.46 -1.96 -18.37
CA MET A 229 -11.74 -1.49 -17.79
C MET A 229 -12.16 -0.10 -18.27
N PHE A 230 -11.20 0.82 -18.40
CA PHE A 230 -11.51 2.22 -18.74
C PHE A 230 -11.36 2.58 -20.23
N SER A 231 -11.02 1.63 -21.11
CA SER A 231 -11.05 1.85 -22.57
C SER A 231 -12.45 2.23 -23.05
N GLY A 232 -13.49 1.63 -22.45
CA GLY A 232 -14.89 2.00 -22.67
C GLY A 232 -15.32 3.31 -22.00
N LEU A 233 -14.59 3.78 -20.98
CA LEU A 233 -14.92 4.86 -20.05
C LEU A 233 -13.93 6.04 -20.16
N ASN A 234 -13.84 6.62 -21.34
CA ASN A 234 -12.99 7.79 -21.59
C ASN A 234 -13.46 9.08 -20.90
N ASN A 235 -14.60 9.08 -20.20
CA ASN A 235 -15.15 10.22 -19.47
C ASN A 235 -14.81 10.24 -17.96
N VAL A 236 -14.15 9.19 -17.44
CA VAL A 236 -13.76 9.13 -16.02
C VAL A 236 -12.45 9.88 -15.81
N ARG A 237 -12.49 10.94 -15.01
CA ARG A 237 -11.30 11.69 -14.60
C ARG A 237 -10.70 11.07 -13.35
N VAL A 238 -9.43 10.70 -13.44
CA VAL A 238 -8.69 10.06 -12.34
C VAL A 238 -7.84 11.10 -11.63
N HIS A 239 -7.96 11.17 -10.31
CA HIS A 239 -7.12 12.01 -9.45
C HIS A 239 -6.33 11.08 -8.51
N SER A 240 -5.15 10.64 -8.93
CA SER A 240 -4.26 9.72 -8.18
C SER A 240 -3.48 10.45 -7.08
N ILE A 241 -2.62 9.73 -6.33
CA ILE A 241 -1.73 10.35 -5.33
C ILE A 241 -0.72 11.34 -5.95
N LEU A 242 -0.48 11.26 -7.26
CA LEU A 242 0.41 12.18 -7.96
C LEU A 242 -0.29 13.49 -8.34
N SER A 243 -1.63 13.52 -8.26
CA SER A 243 -2.43 14.70 -8.63
C SER A 243 -2.40 15.76 -7.52
N PRO A 244 -2.02 17.02 -7.82
CA PRO A 244 -2.10 18.11 -6.84
C PRO A 244 -3.53 18.39 -6.38
N ARG A 245 -4.50 18.26 -7.29
CA ARG A 245 -5.91 18.41 -6.96
C ARG A 245 -6.36 17.24 -6.06
N TYR A 246 -7.08 17.56 -4.99
CA TYR A 246 -7.54 16.60 -3.97
C TYR A 246 -6.44 15.91 -3.16
N ALA A 247 -5.22 16.47 -3.14
CA ALA A 247 -4.10 15.92 -2.38
C ALA A 247 -4.39 15.82 -0.86
N THR A 248 -4.99 16.86 -0.28
CA THR A 248 -5.19 16.98 1.18
C THR A 248 -6.54 16.45 1.67
N HIS A 249 -7.44 16.03 0.78
CA HIS A 249 -8.77 15.53 1.18
C HIS A 249 -8.74 14.10 1.70
N PHE A 250 -7.69 13.33 1.40
CA PHE A 250 -7.52 11.94 1.85
C PHE A 250 -6.24 11.82 2.65
N GLY A 251 -6.36 11.43 3.92
CA GLY A 251 -5.26 11.51 4.88
C GLY A 251 -5.27 12.78 5.73
N PHE A 252 -4.35 12.88 6.68
CA PHE A 252 -4.18 14.08 7.49
C PHE A 252 -2.92 14.84 7.10
N THR A 253 -2.98 16.16 7.08
CA THR A 253 -1.82 17.04 6.90
C THR A 253 -1.04 17.18 8.22
N ASP A 254 0.20 17.66 8.14
CA ASP A 254 1.01 17.92 9.34
C ASP A 254 0.33 18.91 10.29
N GLU A 255 -0.30 19.97 9.75
CA GLU A 255 -1.05 20.95 10.54
C GLU A 255 -2.25 20.33 11.26
N GLU A 256 -3.00 19.46 10.59
CA GLU A 256 -4.14 18.77 11.20
C GLU A 256 -3.71 17.80 12.30
N VAL A 257 -2.58 17.10 12.11
CA VAL A 257 -2.02 16.21 13.14
C VAL A 257 -1.48 17.03 14.32
N ALA A 258 -0.78 18.13 14.07
CA ALA A 258 -0.28 19.03 15.12
C ALA A 258 -1.40 19.63 15.98
N ASN A 259 -2.61 19.79 15.42
CA ASN A 259 -3.78 20.29 16.16
C ASN A 259 -4.44 19.25 17.08
N ILE A 260 -4.16 17.95 16.89
CA ILE A 260 -4.82 16.86 17.64
C ILE A 260 -3.85 16.02 18.48
N ILE A 261 -2.53 16.17 18.27
CA ILE A 261 -1.46 15.51 19.01
C ILE A 261 -0.76 16.51 19.94
N ASP A 262 -0.27 16.02 21.08
CA ASP A 262 0.56 16.82 21.98
C ASP A 262 1.90 17.20 21.31
N ALA A 263 2.25 18.49 21.37
CA ALA A 263 3.41 19.05 20.69
C ALA A 263 4.72 18.34 21.11
N GLY A 264 4.80 17.89 22.37
CA GLY A 264 5.97 17.16 22.90
C GLY A 264 6.21 15.78 22.27
N ARG A 265 5.22 15.20 21.59
CA ARG A 265 5.33 13.86 20.95
C ARG A 265 5.28 13.92 19.42
N LEU A 266 5.15 15.11 18.84
CA LEU A 266 4.89 15.27 17.40
C LEU A 266 6.03 14.73 16.52
N ASP A 267 7.29 14.87 16.95
CA ASP A 267 8.44 14.37 16.18
C ASP A 267 8.51 12.83 16.17
N GLU A 268 8.16 12.18 17.28
CA GLU A 268 8.05 10.72 17.33
C GLU A 268 6.90 10.21 16.44
N VAL A 269 5.75 10.89 16.49
CA VAL A 269 4.58 10.59 15.63
C VAL A 269 4.90 10.82 14.15
N ARG A 270 5.69 11.86 13.83
CA ARG A 270 6.22 12.09 12.48
C ARG A 270 7.05 10.90 12.00
N ALA A 271 8.01 10.45 12.80
CA ALA A 271 8.87 9.32 12.43
C ALA A 271 8.08 8.02 12.17
N TRP A 272 6.96 7.82 12.88
CA TRP A 272 6.16 6.60 12.78
C TRP A 272 5.08 6.63 11.70
N TYR A 273 4.40 7.76 11.46
CA TYR A 273 3.15 7.78 10.68
C TYR A 273 3.09 8.86 9.59
N ASN A 274 4.06 9.77 9.50
CA ASN A 274 4.18 10.77 8.43
C ASN A 274 4.74 10.12 7.15
N GLY A 275 4.79 10.88 6.05
CA GLY A 275 5.79 10.66 5.01
C GLY A 275 5.20 10.54 3.62
N TYR A 276 3.91 10.30 3.48
CA TYR A 276 3.29 10.12 2.18
C TYR A 276 3.22 11.44 1.42
N LEU A 277 3.80 11.51 0.22
CA LEU A 277 3.78 12.72 -0.59
C LEU A 277 2.65 12.64 -1.63
N PHE A 278 1.52 13.30 -1.36
CA PHE A 278 0.38 13.35 -2.28
C PHE A 278 0.33 14.71 -2.94
N GLY A 279 0.50 14.77 -4.27
CA GLY A 279 0.37 16.03 -5.02
C GLY A 279 1.24 17.18 -4.50
N GLY A 280 2.39 16.87 -3.88
CA GLY A 280 3.29 17.86 -3.25
C GLY A 280 3.04 18.12 -1.76
N HIS A 281 2.01 17.52 -1.15
CA HIS A 281 1.70 17.66 0.27
C HIS A 281 2.11 16.41 1.06
N VAL A 282 2.66 16.64 2.25
CA VAL A 282 2.98 15.57 3.19
C VAL A 282 1.72 15.17 3.95
N ILE A 283 1.40 13.89 3.88
CA ILE A 283 0.18 13.29 4.37
C ILE A 283 0.50 12.13 5.31
N TYR A 284 -0.31 12.01 6.36
CA TYR A 284 -0.31 10.94 7.33
C TYR A 284 -1.43 9.95 7.03
N ASN A 285 -1.20 8.69 7.41
CA ASN A 285 -2.25 7.69 7.47
C ASN A 285 -3.22 7.99 8.64
N PRO A 286 -4.52 8.27 8.38
CA PRO A 286 -5.49 8.56 9.42
C PRO A 286 -5.66 7.43 10.43
N TRP A 287 -5.69 6.17 9.97
CA TRP A 287 -5.91 5.04 10.85
C TRP A 287 -4.82 4.91 11.90
N SER A 288 -3.55 5.01 11.49
CA SER A 288 -2.42 4.93 12.42
C SER A 288 -2.44 6.09 13.43
N ILE A 289 -2.77 7.31 12.98
CA ILE A 289 -2.90 8.48 13.88
C ILE A 289 -4.05 8.30 14.87
N LEU A 290 -5.23 7.87 14.40
CA LEU A 290 -6.39 7.67 15.27
C LEU A 290 -6.12 6.58 16.32
N CYS A 291 -5.53 5.45 15.92
CA CYS A 291 -5.18 4.38 16.86
C CYS A 291 -4.13 4.83 17.88
N TYR A 292 -3.14 5.61 17.45
CA TYR A 292 -2.16 6.20 18.35
C TYR A 292 -2.80 7.15 19.37
N ILE A 293 -3.77 7.98 18.97
CA ILE A 293 -4.48 8.86 19.91
C ILE A 293 -5.24 8.06 20.98
N GLU A 294 -5.86 6.96 20.58
CA GLU A 294 -6.64 6.10 21.47
C GLU A 294 -5.73 5.36 22.47
N GLU A 295 -4.65 4.75 21.99
CA GLU A 295 -3.82 3.86 22.80
C GLU A 295 -2.60 4.54 23.43
N GLY A 296 -2.10 5.63 22.84
CA GLY A 296 -0.93 6.37 23.31
C GLY A 296 0.43 5.70 23.06
N VAL A 297 0.47 4.60 22.31
CA VAL A 297 1.67 3.77 22.07
C VAL A 297 2.09 3.85 20.60
N LEU A 298 3.39 4.02 20.35
CA LEU A 298 3.95 3.94 19.00
C LEU A 298 4.15 2.48 18.62
N LYS A 299 3.36 1.99 17.67
CA LYS A 299 3.46 0.64 17.10
C LYS A 299 2.80 0.56 15.72
N PRO A 300 2.95 -0.55 14.98
CA PRO A 300 2.22 -0.77 13.75
C PRO A 300 0.71 -0.93 13.99
N TYR A 301 -0.10 -0.16 13.26
CA TYR A 301 -1.56 -0.13 13.30
C TYR A 301 -2.19 -0.48 11.95
N TRP A 302 -1.61 0.00 10.85
CA TRP A 302 -2.09 -0.18 9.49
C TRP A 302 -1.90 -1.62 8.98
N VAL A 303 -0.78 -2.22 9.35
CA VAL A 303 -0.29 -3.51 8.84
C VAL A 303 -1.19 -4.68 9.26
N ASN A 304 -1.78 -4.62 10.45
CA ASN A 304 -2.65 -5.67 10.99
C ASN A 304 -4.06 -5.71 10.36
N THR A 305 -4.29 -5.00 9.24
CA THR A 305 -5.62 -4.87 8.62
C THR A 305 -5.83 -5.83 7.43
N GLY A 306 -5.71 -7.14 7.67
CA GLY A 306 -6.39 -8.26 6.98
C GLY A 306 -6.44 -8.30 5.45
N SER A 307 -5.56 -7.59 4.75
CA SER A 307 -5.55 -7.55 3.29
C SER A 307 -4.14 -7.37 2.71
N SER A 308 -3.15 -7.79 3.51
CA SER A 308 -1.75 -8.02 3.16
C SER A 308 -1.57 -9.18 2.18
N ASP A 309 -2.58 -10.04 2.00
CA ASP A 309 -2.46 -11.29 1.24
C ASP A 309 -1.93 -11.10 -0.19
N LEU A 310 -2.42 -10.09 -0.93
CA LEU A 310 -1.95 -9.82 -2.28
C LEU A 310 -0.49 -9.33 -2.28
N ILE A 311 -0.13 -8.42 -1.37
CA ILE A 311 1.24 -7.90 -1.24
C ILE A 311 2.19 -9.02 -0.81
N GLU A 312 1.79 -9.81 0.17
CA GLU A 312 2.58 -10.93 0.70
C GLU A 312 2.77 -12.03 -0.34
N GLN A 313 1.71 -12.37 -1.10
CA GLN A 313 1.82 -13.30 -2.21
C GLN A 313 2.72 -12.76 -3.30
N LEU A 314 2.56 -11.50 -3.72
CA LEU A 314 3.43 -10.86 -4.71
C LEU A 314 4.88 -10.83 -4.23
N ALA A 315 5.11 -10.51 -2.96
CA ALA A 315 6.43 -10.44 -2.38
C ALA A 315 7.10 -11.79 -2.27
N THR A 316 6.36 -12.82 -1.89
CA THR A 316 6.86 -14.19 -1.87
C THR A 316 7.17 -14.66 -3.29
N LYS A 317 6.22 -14.54 -4.22
CA LYS A 317 6.35 -15.06 -5.59
C LYS A 317 7.46 -14.37 -6.39
N GLN A 318 7.63 -13.06 -6.22
CA GLN A 318 8.66 -12.28 -6.93
C GLN A 318 10.02 -12.27 -6.22
N GLY A 319 10.12 -12.90 -5.04
CA GLY A 319 11.30 -12.80 -4.19
C GLY A 319 11.63 -11.35 -3.85
N LEU A 320 10.61 -10.52 -3.57
CA LEU A 320 10.79 -9.10 -3.28
C LEU A 320 11.83 -8.91 -2.16
N GLY A 321 11.80 -9.74 -1.12
CA GLY A 321 12.78 -9.70 -0.02
C GLY A 321 14.24 -9.74 -0.49
N LEU A 322 14.52 -10.36 -1.64
CA LEU A 322 15.87 -10.54 -2.17
C LEU A 322 16.32 -9.52 -3.22
N SER A 323 15.42 -8.67 -3.70
CA SER A 323 15.79 -7.77 -4.80
C SER A 323 16.75 -6.67 -4.32
N GLU A 324 17.69 -6.27 -5.18
CA GLU A 324 18.60 -5.13 -4.95
C GLU A 324 17.83 -3.87 -4.52
N LYS A 325 16.66 -3.66 -5.14
CA LYS A 325 15.75 -2.56 -4.82
C LYS A 325 15.17 -2.66 -3.40
N SER A 326 14.78 -3.85 -2.94
CA SER A 326 14.28 -4.02 -1.57
C SER A 326 15.38 -3.83 -0.53
N SER A 327 16.60 -4.30 -0.81
CA SER A 327 17.77 -4.04 0.02
C SER A 327 17.99 -2.52 0.15
N ALA A 328 18.05 -1.81 -0.97
CA ALA A 328 18.16 -0.35 -0.99
C ALA A 328 17.06 0.34 -0.16
N LEU A 329 15.80 -0.09 -0.32
CA LEU A 329 14.66 0.44 0.45
C LEU A 329 14.79 0.23 1.96
N LEU A 330 15.18 -0.98 2.41
CA LEU A 330 15.42 -1.28 3.83
C LEU A 330 16.53 -0.41 4.41
N HIS A 331 17.54 -0.08 3.60
CA HIS A 331 18.62 0.85 3.93
C HIS A 331 18.21 2.33 3.96
N GLY A 332 16.97 2.64 3.59
CA GLY A 332 16.47 4.01 3.50
C GLY A 332 16.92 4.74 2.24
N GLU A 333 17.46 4.02 1.24
CA GLU A 333 17.77 4.57 -0.07
C GLU A 333 16.50 4.72 -0.92
N ASN A 334 16.62 5.54 -1.97
CA ASN A 334 15.59 5.67 -2.98
C ASN A 334 15.83 4.69 -4.12
N ILE A 335 14.77 4.06 -4.62
CA ILE A 335 14.81 3.30 -5.87
C ILE A 335 14.22 4.12 -7.01
N GLU A 336 14.86 4.10 -8.16
CA GLU A 336 14.37 4.76 -9.37
C GLU A 336 13.42 3.84 -10.15
N VAL A 337 12.23 4.35 -10.46
CA VAL A 337 11.18 3.60 -11.16
C VAL A 337 10.43 4.53 -12.12
N PRO A 338 10.20 4.14 -13.39
CA PRO A 338 9.23 4.80 -14.25
C PRO A 338 7.84 4.75 -13.61
N LEU A 339 7.26 5.90 -13.30
CA LEU A 339 5.94 6.01 -12.70
C LEU A 339 4.87 5.85 -13.78
N ASP A 340 3.92 4.97 -13.50
CA ASP A 340 2.73 4.78 -14.31
C ASP A 340 1.51 4.70 -13.41
N ASP A 341 0.64 5.71 -13.48
CA ASP A 341 -0.62 5.76 -12.74
C ASP A 341 -1.70 4.81 -13.32
N ASN A 342 -1.37 4.08 -14.39
CA ASN A 342 -2.20 3.06 -15.05
C ASN A 342 -1.70 1.63 -14.77
N VAL A 343 -1.38 1.33 -13.51
CA VAL A 343 -0.90 -0.01 -13.13
C VAL A 343 -1.86 -1.11 -13.62
N VAL A 344 -1.38 -1.93 -14.54
CA VAL A 344 -2.08 -3.13 -15.01
C VAL A 344 -1.81 -4.23 -13.98
N LEU A 345 -2.80 -4.54 -13.14
CA LEU A 345 -2.67 -5.58 -12.10
C LEU A 345 -2.19 -6.92 -12.68
N ARG A 346 -2.70 -7.28 -13.87
CA ARG A 346 -2.30 -8.49 -14.62
C ARG A 346 -0.80 -8.56 -14.96
N ASP A 347 -0.16 -7.41 -15.13
CA ASP A 347 1.24 -7.33 -15.56
C ASP A 347 2.20 -7.17 -14.38
N ILE A 348 1.70 -7.13 -13.14
CA ILE A 348 2.56 -7.03 -11.94
C ILE A 348 3.57 -8.17 -11.90
N GLU A 349 3.15 -9.38 -12.28
CA GLU A 349 4.06 -10.53 -12.33
C GLU A 349 5.04 -10.50 -13.52
N LYS A 350 4.71 -9.75 -14.58
CA LYS A 350 5.45 -9.74 -15.85
C LYS A 350 6.40 -8.55 -16.01
N ARG A 351 6.13 -7.44 -15.31
CA ARG A 351 6.89 -6.19 -15.40
C ARG A 351 7.34 -5.78 -14.01
N SER A 352 8.64 -5.83 -13.75
CA SER A 352 9.23 -5.45 -12.45
C SER A 352 8.79 -4.05 -11.98
N ASN A 353 8.63 -3.08 -12.90
CA ASN A 353 8.17 -1.73 -12.58
C ASN A 353 6.70 -1.66 -12.13
N ALA A 354 5.83 -2.56 -12.59
CA ALA A 354 4.41 -2.55 -12.22
C ALA A 354 4.22 -2.88 -10.73
N LEU A 355 5.06 -3.76 -10.18
CA LEU A 355 5.07 -4.09 -8.75
C LEU A 355 5.47 -2.90 -7.88
N TRP A 356 6.52 -2.16 -8.26
CA TRP A 356 6.96 -0.98 -7.51
C TRP A 356 5.93 0.14 -7.56
N ASN A 357 5.29 0.36 -8.70
CA ASN A 357 4.15 1.28 -8.81
C ASN A 357 2.98 0.81 -7.93
N PHE A 358 2.63 -0.49 -7.96
CA PHE A 358 1.60 -1.08 -7.11
C PHE A 358 1.87 -0.78 -5.62
N LEU A 359 3.09 -1.03 -5.15
CA LEU A 359 3.51 -0.75 -3.76
C LEU A 359 3.41 0.74 -3.41
N ALA A 360 3.79 1.63 -4.32
CA ALA A 360 3.67 3.08 -4.11
C ALA A 360 2.21 3.54 -4.01
N PHE A 361 1.36 3.15 -4.97
CA PHE A 361 -0.05 3.56 -4.99
C PHE A 361 -0.91 2.87 -3.91
N SER A 362 -0.45 1.74 -3.37
CA SER A 362 -1.10 1.04 -2.25
C SER A 362 -0.61 1.50 -0.87
N GLY A 363 0.39 2.39 -0.79
CA GLY A 363 0.86 3.00 0.46
C GLY A 363 1.99 2.23 1.17
N TYR A 364 2.61 1.24 0.53
CA TYR A 364 3.81 0.56 1.03
C TYR A 364 5.10 1.28 0.62
N LEU A 365 5.04 2.18 -0.35
CA LEU A 365 6.13 3.11 -0.68
C LEU A 365 5.57 4.53 -0.81
N LYS A 366 6.43 5.53 -0.64
CA LYS A 366 6.16 6.91 -1.03
C LYS A 366 6.95 7.28 -2.27
N VAL A 367 6.39 8.15 -3.09
CA VAL A 367 7.10 8.85 -4.16
C VAL A 367 7.78 10.06 -3.53
N ALA A 368 9.06 9.95 -3.16
CA ALA A 368 9.79 11.03 -2.51
C ALA A 368 10.02 12.22 -3.46
N LYS A 369 10.22 11.91 -4.74
CA LYS A 369 10.42 12.88 -5.82
C LYS A 369 9.92 12.27 -7.12
N SER A 370 9.43 13.12 -8.02
CA SER A 370 9.13 12.74 -9.40
C SER A 370 9.60 13.80 -10.38
N GLU A 371 10.11 13.39 -11.53
CA GLU A 371 10.56 14.27 -12.62
C GLU A 371 9.99 13.82 -13.95
N LEU A 372 9.55 14.77 -14.77
CA LEU A 372 9.08 14.53 -16.12
C LEU A 372 10.21 14.86 -17.10
N ASN A 373 10.83 13.85 -17.67
CA ASN A 373 11.92 14.00 -18.65
C ASN A 373 11.48 13.35 -19.97
N GLU A 374 11.51 14.11 -21.07
CA GLU A 374 11.15 13.63 -22.42
C GLU A 374 9.79 12.89 -22.48
N GLY A 375 8.81 13.32 -21.68
CA GLY A 375 7.48 12.72 -21.61
C GLY A 375 7.39 11.44 -20.77
N ARG A 376 8.48 11.01 -20.11
CA ARG A 376 8.50 9.92 -19.15
C ARG A 376 8.56 10.47 -17.73
N LEU A 377 7.61 10.05 -16.90
CA LEU A 377 7.59 10.39 -15.48
C LEU A 377 8.43 9.35 -14.74
N THR A 378 9.54 9.79 -14.14
CA THR A 378 10.39 8.95 -13.29
C THR A 378 10.18 9.34 -11.84
N GLY A 379 10.09 8.34 -10.96
CA GLY A 379 9.91 8.51 -9.52
C GLY A 379 11.02 7.87 -8.72
N TRP A 380 11.37 8.52 -7.61
CA TRP A 380 12.25 7.99 -6.59
C TRP A 380 11.40 7.52 -5.42
N LEU A 381 11.33 6.20 -5.23
CA LEU A 381 10.49 5.57 -4.21
C LEU A 381 11.32 5.24 -2.97
N CYS A 382 10.75 5.44 -1.78
CA CYS A 382 11.33 4.97 -0.52
C CYS A 382 10.26 4.51 0.47
N ILE A 383 10.69 3.87 1.55
CA ILE A 383 9.83 3.52 2.68
C ILE A 383 9.38 4.82 3.39
N PRO A 384 8.07 5.03 3.63
CA PRO A 384 7.58 6.32 4.11
C PRO A 384 7.95 6.63 5.55
N ASN A 385 7.92 5.64 6.44
CA ASN A 385 8.04 5.77 7.90
C ASN A 385 8.38 4.43 8.58
N ASN A 386 8.55 4.46 9.90
CA ASN A 386 8.91 3.28 10.70
C ASN A 386 7.82 2.19 10.68
N GLU A 387 6.54 2.56 10.61
CA GLU A 387 5.46 1.58 10.53
C GLU A 387 5.60 0.69 9.29
N ILE A 388 5.91 1.29 8.13
CA ILE A 388 6.09 0.54 6.89
C ILE A 388 7.45 -0.17 6.83
N ARG A 389 8.49 0.36 7.47
CA ARG A 389 9.78 -0.34 7.57
C ARG A 389 9.61 -1.73 8.19
N LEU A 390 8.86 -1.82 9.28
CA LEU A 390 8.59 -3.09 9.96
C LEU A 390 7.85 -4.08 9.04
N VAL A 391 6.97 -3.62 8.14
CA VAL A 391 6.36 -4.49 7.13
C VAL A 391 7.40 -5.10 6.21
N TYR A 392 8.34 -4.30 5.72
CA TYR A 392 9.38 -4.80 4.82
C TYR A 392 10.30 -5.80 5.52
N GLU A 393 10.62 -5.56 6.79
CA GLU A 393 11.35 -6.50 7.63
C GLU A 393 10.58 -7.81 7.82
N ASP A 394 9.28 -7.75 8.13
CA ASP A 394 8.42 -8.92 8.27
C ASP A 394 8.24 -9.69 6.95
N MET A 395 8.11 -8.99 5.82
CA MET A 395 8.07 -9.62 4.49
C MET A 395 9.35 -10.41 4.21
N PHE A 396 10.50 -9.88 4.64
CA PHE A 396 11.78 -10.60 4.53
C PHE A 396 11.81 -11.82 5.46
N ARG A 397 11.37 -11.67 6.72
CA ARG A 397 11.27 -12.78 7.68
C ARG A 397 10.37 -13.90 7.17
N ASN A 398 9.16 -13.58 6.71
CA ASN A 398 8.21 -14.58 6.18
C ASN A 398 8.75 -15.30 4.94
N TRP A 399 9.52 -14.60 4.11
CA TRP A 399 10.20 -15.21 2.97
C TRP A 399 11.29 -16.19 3.44
N LEU A 400 12.09 -15.83 4.45
CA LEU A 400 13.05 -16.74 5.07
C LEU A 400 12.38 -17.95 5.70
N ASP A 401 11.30 -17.76 6.47
CA ASP A 401 10.58 -18.86 7.12
C ASP A 401 9.99 -19.86 6.11
N LYS A 402 9.72 -19.46 4.86
CA LYS A 402 9.31 -20.41 3.81
C LYS A 402 10.46 -21.30 3.31
N ILE A 403 11.68 -20.79 3.38
CA ILE A 403 12.90 -21.47 2.92
C ILE A 403 13.53 -22.28 4.05
N ASP A 404 13.40 -21.79 5.28
CA ASP A 404 13.93 -22.38 6.51
C ASP A 404 12.84 -22.38 7.62
N PRO A 405 11.76 -23.17 7.48
CA PRO A 405 10.60 -23.11 8.38
C PRO A 405 10.92 -23.43 9.84
N GLU A 406 11.95 -24.22 10.07
CA GLU A 406 12.40 -24.62 11.40
C GLU A 406 13.54 -23.70 11.91
N GLN A 407 13.88 -22.66 11.15
CA GLN A 407 14.95 -21.69 11.42
C GLN A 407 16.30 -22.35 11.72
N TYR A 408 16.55 -23.56 11.20
CA TYR A 408 17.79 -24.28 11.46
C TYR A 408 18.95 -23.61 10.75
N LEU A 409 18.78 -23.25 9.46
CA LEU A 409 19.85 -22.66 8.66
C LEU A 409 20.28 -21.28 9.18
N THR A 410 19.30 -20.46 9.55
CA THR A 410 19.53 -19.10 10.04
C THR A 410 20.13 -19.08 11.45
N ASN A 411 19.61 -19.89 12.38
CA ASN A 411 20.19 -20.00 13.72
C ASN A 411 21.59 -20.64 13.70
N ASP A 412 21.80 -21.66 12.88
CA ASP A 412 23.12 -22.30 12.74
C ASP A 412 24.13 -21.33 12.10
N LEU A 413 23.69 -20.48 11.16
CA LEU A 413 24.56 -19.47 10.55
C LEU A 413 24.99 -18.42 11.59
N VAL A 414 24.04 -17.89 12.36
CA VAL A 414 24.34 -16.97 13.46
C VAL A 414 25.28 -17.63 14.46
N LYS A 415 25.02 -18.87 14.85
CA LYS A 415 25.90 -19.61 15.76
C LYS A 415 27.32 -19.72 15.18
N ALA A 416 27.46 -20.10 13.91
CA ALA A 416 28.75 -20.21 13.25
C ALA A 416 29.50 -18.86 13.15
N LEU A 417 28.78 -17.76 12.88
CA LEU A 417 29.31 -16.39 12.91
C LEU A 417 29.79 -15.98 14.32
N LEU A 418 29.10 -16.42 15.37
CA LEU A 418 29.45 -16.11 16.75
C LEU A 418 30.54 -17.04 17.32
N THR A 419 30.79 -18.20 16.71
CA THR A 419 31.82 -19.16 17.15
C THR A 419 33.11 -19.15 16.32
N GLY A 420 33.16 -18.43 15.19
CA GLY A 420 34.36 -18.42 14.35
C GLY A 420 34.42 -19.51 13.26
N GLU A 421 33.35 -20.27 13.03
CA GLU A 421 33.38 -21.49 12.20
C GLU A 421 33.20 -21.21 10.69
N THR A 422 34.25 -20.71 10.03
CA THR A 422 34.23 -20.32 8.60
C THR A 422 33.70 -21.39 7.65
N GLY A 423 34.07 -22.65 7.85
CA GLY A 423 33.59 -23.77 7.03
C GLY A 423 32.09 -24.03 7.16
N ALA A 424 31.51 -23.79 8.35
CA ALA A 424 30.07 -23.88 8.56
C ALA A 424 29.35 -22.67 7.93
N ILE A 425 29.87 -21.46 8.14
CA ILE A 425 29.35 -20.22 7.52
C ILE A 425 29.27 -20.39 6.01
N GLN A 426 30.36 -20.83 5.37
CA GLN A 426 30.41 -21.04 3.92
C GLN A 426 29.32 -22.01 3.44
N LYS A 427 29.24 -23.21 4.04
CA LYS A 427 28.27 -24.24 3.65
C LYS A 427 26.82 -23.78 3.83
N LEU A 428 26.54 -23.07 4.94
CA LEU A 428 25.21 -22.57 5.24
C LEU A 428 24.83 -21.47 4.24
N LEU A 429 25.70 -20.49 3.99
CA LEU A 429 25.45 -19.44 3.00
C LEU A 429 25.21 -20.02 1.60
N GLU A 430 26.05 -20.95 1.14
CA GLU A 430 25.86 -21.63 -0.15
C GLU A 430 24.52 -22.38 -0.22
N LYS A 431 24.15 -23.11 0.85
CA LYS A 431 22.87 -23.85 0.92
C LYS A 431 21.66 -22.92 0.86
N ILE A 432 21.71 -21.81 1.60
CA ILE A 432 20.62 -20.84 1.59
C ILE A 432 20.57 -20.14 0.22
N LEU A 433 21.71 -19.72 -0.35
CA LEU A 433 21.78 -19.12 -1.70
C LEU A 433 21.30 -20.07 -2.81
N LEU A 434 21.60 -21.37 -2.73
CA LEU A 434 21.10 -22.38 -3.66
C LEU A 434 19.57 -22.44 -3.68
N THR A 435 18.96 -22.33 -2.50
CA THR A 435 17.50 -22.40 -2.31
C THR A 435 16.83 -21.07 -2.69
N ALA A 436 17.45 -19.95 -2.28
CA ALA A 436 17.01 -18.59 -2.50
C ALA A 436 17.11 -18.13 -3.97
N MET A 437 18.23 -18.44 -4.64
CA MET A 437 18.52 -18.04 -6.01
C MET A 437 18.07 -19.07 -7.05
N SER A 438 17.11 -19.93 -6.70
CA SER A 438 16.30 -20.66 -7.69
C SER A 438 15.26 -19.75 -8.35
N PHE A 439 15.01 -18.55 -7.80
CA PHE A 439 13.92 -17.66 -8.19
C PHE A 439 14.35 -16.39 -8.94
N GLN A 440 15.66 -16.11 -9.07
CA GLN A 440 16.19 -14.92 -9.77
C GLN A 440 17.50 -15.23 -10.51
N ASP A 441 17.71 -14.53 -11.62
CA ASP A 441 18.95 -14.53 -12.40
C ASP A 441 19.92 -13.47 -11.82
N PRO A 442 21.11 -13.83 -11.30
CA PRO A 442 22.01 -12.90 -10.58
C PRO A 442 22.68 -11.81 -11.43
N ALA A 443 22.39 -11.72 -12.74
CA ALA A 443 23.04 -10.82 -13.70
C ALA A 443 22.61 -9.33 -13.58
N GLY A 444 22.43 -8.83 -12.36
CA GLY A 444 22.14 -7.42 -12.06
C GLY A 444 23.40 -6.53 -12.08
N LYS A 445 23.21 -5.21 -12.14
CA LYS A 445 24.30 -4.22 -12.24
C LYS A 445 25.08 -3.99 -10.92
N GLN A 446 24.61 -4.47 -9.76
CA GLN A 446 25.29 -4.35 -8.46
C GLN A 446 25.06 -5.60 -7.56
N PRO A 447 25.70 -6.75 -7.86
CA PRO A 447 25.47 -8.01 -7.15
C PRO A 447 25.85 -7.96 -5.65
N GLU A 448 26.83 -7.14 -5.25
CA GLU A 448 27.25 -6.99 -3.84
C GLU A 448 26.10 -6.53 -2.94
N LYS A 449 25.28 -5.57 -3.39
CA LYS A 449 24.13 -5.05 -2.64
C LYS A 449 23.06 -6.11 -2.37
N LEU A 450 22.95 -7.10 -3.26
CA LEU A 450 22.02 -8.21 -3.12
C LEU A 450 22.50 -9.17 -2.02
N TYR A 451 23.76 -9.57 -2.04
CA TYR A 451 24.35 -10.42 -0.98
C TYR A 451 24.33 -9.72 0.36
N HIS A 452 24.59 -8.41 0.38
CA HIS A 452 24.53 -7.58 1.56
C HIS A 452 23.13 -7.56 2.19
N GLY A 453 22.10 -7.24 1.40
CA GLY A 453 20.70 -7.26 1.86
C GLY A 453 20.25 -8.66 2.32
N PHE A 454 20.73 -9.69 1.64
CA PHE A 454 20.47 -11.08 2.01
C PHE A 454 21.08 -11.45 3.37
N VAL A 455 22.36 -11.13 3.61
CA VAL A 455 23.03 -11.38 4.88
C VAL A 455 22.35 -10.62 6.01
N LEU A 456 22.05 -9.35 5.82
CA LEU A 456 21.35 -8.57 6.84
C LEU A 456 19.99 -9.14 7.18
N GLY A 457 19.21 -9.47 6.17
CA GLY A 457 17.90 -10.03 6.36
C GLY A 457 17.93 -11.34 7.18
N MET A 458 18.96 -12.17 7.01
CA MET A 458 19.18 -13.35 7.87
C MET A 458 19.47 -13.00 9.33
N LEU A 459 20.02 -11.81 9.61
CA LEU A 459 20.35 -11.35 10.95
C LEU A 459 19.21 -10.57 11.64
N VAL A 460 18.07 -10.36 10.98
CA VAL A 460 16.96 -9.57 11.54
C VAL A 460 16.36 -10.23 12.81
N HIS A 461 16.47 -11.55 12.97
CA HIS A 461 15.97 -12.25 14.17
C HIS A 461 16.82 -12.09 15.43
N ILE A 462 18.06 -11.60 15.33
CA ILE A 462 18.97 -11.43 16.47
C ILE A 462 18.98 -10.02 17.06
N GLU A 463 18.16 -9.11 16.54
CA GLU A 463 18.13 -7.70 16.97
C GLU A 463 17.79 -7.51 18.46
N SER A 464 17.14 -8.48 19.10
CA SER A 464 16.91 -8.44 20.56
C SER A 464 18.21 -8.53 21.36
N GLN A 465 19.25 -9.15 20.80
CA GLN A 465 20.53 -9.46 21.47
C GLN A 465 21.71 -8.67 20.89
N TYR A 466 21.62 -8.33 19.60
CA TYR A 466 22.65 -7.62 18.85
C TYR A 466 22.08 -6.37 18.20
N GLU A 467 22.90 -5.36 18.06
CA GLU A 467 22.67 -4.24 17.16
C GLU A 467 23.39 -4.57 15.85
N VAL A 468 22.63 -4.88 14.80
CA VAL A 468 23.16 -5.16 13.46
C VAL A 468 23.21 -3.84 12.68
N ARG A 469 24.39 -3.48 12.20
CA ARG A 469 24.64 -2.26 11.44
C ARG A 469 25.22 -2.59 10.07
N SER A 470 24.94 -1.76 9.08
CA SER A 470 25.60 -1.79 7.77
C SER A 470 25.95 -0.40 7.29
N ASN A 471 26.83 -0.32 6.28
CA ASN A 471 27.26 0.96 5.75
C ASN A 471 26.11 1.75 5.10
N ARG A 472 26.07 3.05 5.40
CA ARG A 472 25.11 4.09 4.98
C ARG A 472 25.83 5.44 5.05
N GLU A 473 25.61 6.33 4.08
CA GLU A 473 25.67 7.80 4.19
C GLU A 473 26.52 8.44 5.31
N SER A 474 27.78 8.06 5.46
CA SER A 474 28.77 8.83 6.20
C SER A 474 30.05 8.75 5.40
N GLY A 475 30.59 9.91 4.99
CA GLY A 475 31.77 10.03 4.13
C GLY A 475 33.08 9.46 4.71
N TYR A 476 33.02 8.54 5.67
CA TYR A 476 34.12 7.83 6.29
C TYR A 476 33.72 6.35 6.51
N GLY A 477 34.32 5.45 5.72
CA GLY A 477 33.90 4.06 5.53
C GLY A 477 33.75 3.21 6.79
N ARG A 478 32.58 2.56 6.93
CA ARG A 478 32.27 1.45 7.87
C ARG A 478 32.27 0.09 7.15
N ALA A 479 32.23 -1.01 7.91
CA ALA A 479 32.12 -2.37 7.39
C ALA A 479 30.80 -2.57 6.62
N ASP A 480 30.77 -3.57 5.74
CA ASP A 480 29.52 -3.98 5.12
C ASP A 480 28.53 -4.43 6.20
N VAL A 481 28.86 -5.40 7.05
CA VAL A 481 27.99 -5.81 8.18
C VAL A 481 28.77 -5.85 9.50
N LEU A 482 28.15 -5.28 10.54
CA LEU A 482 28.68 -5.26 11.90
C LEU A 482 27.62 -5.71 12.90
N MET A 483 27.92 -6.75 13.69
CA MET A 483 27.06 -7.26 14.75
C MET A 483 27.63 -6.87 16.11
N ARG A 484 27.07 -5.81 16.69
CA ARG A 484 27.47 -5.29 18.00
C ARG A 484 26.64 -5.92 19.11
N PRO A 485 27.25 -6.59 20.10
CA PRO A 485 26.48 -7.17 21.19
C PRO A 485 25.87 -6.07 22.07
N LYS A 486 24.61 -6.25 22.49
CA LYS A 486 23.97 -5.36 23.47
C LYS A 486 24.41 -5.64 24.90
N THR A 487 25.03 -6.81 25.13
CA THR A 487 25.56 -7.24 26.44
C THR A 487 27.06 -7.45 26.32
N ALA A 488 27.84 -6.76 27.16
CA ALA A 488 29.29 -6.94 27.21
C ALA A 488 29.68 -8.39 27.51
N GLY A 489 30.82 -8.83 26.97
CA GLY A 489 31.35 -10.19 27.09
C GLY A 489 30.79 -11.19 26.06
N ARG A 490 29.83 -10.78 25.21
CA ARG A 490 29.38 -11.59 24.07
C ARG A 490 30.26 -11.35 22.84
N PRO A 491 30.32 -12.29 21.88
CA PRO A 491 31.12 -12.11 20.67
C PRO A 491 30.67 -10.90 19.84
N GLY A 492 31.57 -10.27 19.11
CA GLY A 492 31.25 -9.28 18.07
C GLY A 492 31.63 -9.82 16.70
N VAL A 493 30.92 -9.39 15.64
CA VAL A 493 31.21 -9.84 14.28
C VAL A 493 31.36 -8.66 13.32
N VAL A 494 32.39 -8.71 12.48
CA VAL A 494 32.59 -7.85 11.31
C VAL A 494 32.60 -8.73 10.07
N MET A 495 31.86 -8.34 9.04
CA MET A 495 31.89 -8.99 7.73
C MET A 495 32.09 -7.93 6.64
N GLU A 496 32.99 -8.24 5.71
CA GLU A 496 33.16 -7.49 4.46
C GLU A 496 32.84 -8.42 3.29
N LEU A 497 31.95 -7.97 2.41
CA LEU A 497 31.35 -8.74 1.34
C LEU A 497 31.81 -8.18 -0.01
N LYS A 498 32.45 -9.01 -0.81
CA LYS A 498 32.87 -8.68 -2.17
C LYS A 498 32.24 -9.62 -3.18
N VAL A 499 31.94 -9.13 -4.38
CA VAL A 499 31.58 -9.99 -5.51
C VAL A 499 32.77 -10.12 -6.45
N ARG A 500 33.09 -11.35 -6.75
CA ARG A 500 34.18 -11.73 -7.63
C ARG A 500 33.69 -11.74 -9.09
N SER A 501 34.51 -11.21 -10.00
CA SER A 501 34.34 -11.42 -11.45
C SER A 501 34.83 -12.81 -11.88
N GLU A 502 34.29 -13.40 -12.95
CA GLU A 502 34.67 -14.77 -13.38
C GLU A 502 36.20 -14.96 -13.53
N ASP A 503 36.90 -13.91 -13.97
CA ASP A 503 38.35 -13.90 -14.22
C ASP A 503 39.22 -13.69 -12.96
N GLU A 504 38.63 -13.28 -11.83
CA GLU A 504 39.37 -13.02 -10.59
C GLU A 504 39.60 -14.32 -9.80
N ASN A 505 40.65 -14.39 -8.98
CA ASN A 505 40.84 -15.48 -8.04
C ASN A 505 40.09 -15.15 -6.72
N PRO A 506 39.26 -16.06 -6.18
CA PRO A 506 38.57 -15.83 -4.90
C PRO A 506 39.51 -15.42 -3.76
N GLU A 507 40.73 -15.96 -3.72
CA GLU A 507 41.68 -15.67 -2.64
C GLU A 507 42.14 -14.20 -2.67
N ASP A 508 42.33 -13.62 -3.85
CA ASP A 508 42.76 -12.23 -4.01
C ASP A 508 41.67 -11.27 -3.53
N VAL A 509 40.41 -11.59 -3.87
CA VAL A 509 39.22 -10.82 -3.43
C VAL A 509 39.05 -10.88 -1.90
N LEU A 510 39.30 -12.06 -1.30
CA LEU A 510 39.27 -12.22 0.15
C LEU A 510 40.37 -11.40 0.83
N VAL A 511 41.58 -11.37 0.28
CA VAL A 511 42.69 -10.54 0.80
C VAL A 511 42.36 -9.06 0.73
N GLU A 512 41.73 -8.59 -0.35
CA GLU A 512 41.26 -7.20 -0.47
C GLU A 512 40.24 -6.86 0.62
N ALA A 513 39.21 -7.70 0.79
CA ALA A 513 38.20 -7.53 1.83
C ALA A 513 38.81 -7.51 3.24
N ALA A 514 39.75 -8.42 3.52
CA ALA A 514 40.45 -8.47 4.79
C ALA A 514 41.28 -7.20 5.06
N ARG A 515 41.96 -6.70 4.03
CA ARG A 515 42.74 -5.46 4.10
C ARG A 515 41.84 -4.27 4.40
N GLN A 516 40.67 -4.20 3.77
CA GLN A 516 39.67 -3.16 4.00
C GLN A 516 39.20 -3.17 5.47
N ILE A 517 38.93 -4.33 6.06
CA ILE A 517 38.57 -4.45 7.48
C ILE A 517 39.67 -3.89 8.39
N ARG A 518 40.94 -4.28 8.15
CA ARG A 518 42.08 -3.85 8.97
C ARG A 518 42.34 -2.35 8.87
N GLU A 519 42.41 -1.81 7.65
CA GLU A 519 42.72 -0.40 7.40
C GLU A 519 41.66 0.53 8.02
N ARG A 520 40.40 0.07 8.07
CA ARG A 520 39.28 0.85 8.61
C ARG A 520 39.00 0.60 10.08
N GLN A 521 39.69 -0.36 10.70
CA GLN A 521 39.63 -0.67 12.13
C GLN A 521 38.21 -0.93 12.66
N TYR A 522 37.38 -1.64 11.89
CA TYR A 522 35.97 -1.87 12.24
C TYR A 522 35.77 -2.55 13.59
N ALA A 523 36.71 -3.40 14.02
CA ALA A 523 36.67 -4.06 15.33
C ALA A 523 36.70 -3.08 16.52
N ALA A 524 37.20 -1.85 16.35
CA ALA A 524 37.34 -0.88 17.46
C ALA A 524 35.99 -0.54 18.11
N GLU A 525 34.93 -0.39 17.31
CA GLU A 525 33.59 -0.11 17.82
C GLU A 525 33.03 -1.28 18.64
N LEU A 526 33.28 -2.51 18.19
CA LEU A 526 32.83 -3.73 18.87
C LEU A 526 33.54 -3.91 20.20
N LEU A 527 34.86 -3.71 20.22
CA LEU A 527 35.66 -3.75 21.44
C LEU A 527 35.23 -2.67 22.43
N ALA A 528 34.92 -1.46 21.97
CA ALA A 528 34.38 -0.38 22.82
C ALA A 528 33.01 -0.73 23.42
N ALA A 529 32.22 -1.58 22.75
CA ALA A 529 30.97 -2.12 23.27
C ALA A 529 31.15 -3.28 24.26
N GLY A 530 32.40 -3.70 24.52
CA GLY A 530 32.72 -4.84 25.38
C GLY A 530 32.60 -6.19 24.68
N ALA A 531 32.65 -6.25 23.35
CA ALA A 531 32.60 -7.51 22.62
C ALA A 531 33.86 -8.37 22.87
N SER A 532 33.69 -9.67 23.10
CA SER A 532 34.78 -10.62 23.30
C SER A 532 34.32 -12.07 23.02
N PRO A 533 34.94 -12.81 22.10
CA PRO A 533 35.94 -12.36 21.12
C PRO A 533 35.31 -11.48 20.01
N VAL A 534 36.15 -10.89 19.14
CA VAL A 534 35.68 -10.27 17.89
C VAL A 534 36.10 -11.15 16.73
N HIS A 535 35.13 -11.55 15.90
CA HIS A 535 35.35 -12.31 14.68
C HIS A 535 35.27 -11.38 13.47
N GLU A 536 36.32 -11.40 12.64
CA GLU A 536 36.42 -10.58 11.44
C GLU A 536 36.45 -11.52 10.22
N TYR A 537 35.48 -11.39 9.32
CA TYR A 537 35.32 -12.27 8.16
C TYR A 537 35.43 -11.50 6.84
N ALA A 538 36.29 -12.00 5.96
CA ALA A 538 36.28 -11.64 4.55
C ALA A 538 35.40 -12.66 3.79
N MET A 539 34.51 -12.16 2.93
CA MET A 539 33.60 -12.99 2.14
C MET A 539 33.66 -12.60 0.67
N ALA A 540 33.82 -13.61 -0.20
CA ALA A 540 33.75 -13.46 -1.64
C ALA A 540 32.58 -14.27 -2.20
N PHE A 541 31.77 -13.65 -3.06
CA PHE A 541 30.59 -14.25 -3.66
C PHE A 541 30.74 -14.38 -5.18
N ASP A 542 30.27 -15.51 -5.74
CA ASP A 542 30.18 -15.78 -7.17
C ASP A 542 28.91 -16.59 -7.43
N GLY A 543 27.82 -15.91 -7.79
CA GLY A 543 26.51 -16.52 -7.94
C GLY A 543 26.11 -17.28 -6.67
N LYS A 544 26.07 -18.61 -6.75
CA LYS A 544 25.64 -19.48 -5.63
C LYS A 544 26.81 -20.00 -4.78
N LYS A 545 28.05 -19.66 -5.15
CA LYS A 545 29.27 -20.04 -4.43
C LYS A 545 29.72 -18.93 -3.51
N VAL A 546 30.25 -19.30 -2.36
CA VAL A 546 30.76 -18.36 -1.36
C VAL A 546 32.10 -18.87 -0.87
N TRP A 547 33.05 -17.97 -0.62
CA TRP A 547 34.27 -18.27 0.11
C TRP A 547 34.31 -17.39 1.35
N VAL A 548 34.65 -18.00 2.49
CA VAL A 548 34.72 -17.30 3.78
C VAL A 548 36.05 -17.63 4.44
N ARG A 549 36.73 -16.59 4.92
CA ARG A 549 37.99 -16.69 5.67
C ARG A 549 38.00 -15.70 6.81
N ARG A 550 38.73 -16.02 7.87
CA ARG A 550 38.96 -15.03 8.91
C ARG A 550 40.08 -14.08 8.48
N VAL A 551 39.98 -12.82 8.90
CA VAL A 551 40.99 -11.81 8.56
C VAL A 551 42.38 -12.20 9.09
N ASP A 552 42.46 -12.81 10.27
CA ASP A 552 43.72 -13.29 10.88
C ASP A 552 44.34 -14.50 10.15
N GLU A 553 43.60 -15.17 9.27
CA GLU A 553 44.12 -16.25 8.42
C GLU A 553 44.71 -15.73 7.10
N LEU A 554 44.28 -14.55 6.64
CA LEU A 554 44.63 -13.98 5.33
C LEU A 554 45.79 -12.98 5.40
N ILE A 555 45.81 -12.17 6.45
CA ILE A 555 46.78 -11.09 6.62
C ILE A 555 47.26 -11.05 8.06
N THR A 556 48.58 -11.09 8.23
CA THR A 556 49.26 -11.15 9.53
C THR A 556 49.42 -9.77 10.14
#